data_AF-A0A0S7ZSI1-F1
#
_entry.id   AF-A0A0S7ZSI1-F1
#
_cell.length_a   1.000
_cell.length_b   1.000
_cell.length_c   1.000
_cell.angle_alpha   90.00
_cell.angle_beta   90.00
_cell.angle_gamma   90.00
#
_symmetry.space_group_name_H-M   'P 1'
#
loop_
_entity.id
_entity.type
_entity.pdbx_description
1 polymer ?
#
loop_
_entity_poly.entity_id
_entity_poly.type
_entity_poly.pdbx_seq_one_letter_code
_entity_poly.pdbx_strand_id
1 'polypeptide(L)'
;MTLACQFCGTLNTVAAERHSHGPKCAECKKPFLLDRPVKVAEEHFAATVLKSQVPVLVDFYADWCRPCRVMAPFLDEIAHEKAGKILIAKVDTDRSPQLSQQYGIRSIPFFARFEHGQVVKTAVGAVGKDGLQDLAG
;
A
#
# COMPACT_ATOMS: atom_id res chain seq x y z
N MET A 1 12.03 1.12 4.25
CA MET A 1 11.47 0.24 3.19
C MET A 1 12.08 0.59 1.84
N THR A 2 11.93 -0.24 0.82
CA THR A 2 12.28 0.13 -0.56
C THR A 2 11.01 0.49 -1.32
N LEU A 3 10.98 1.63 -2.00
CA LEU A 3 9.88 2.06 -2.85
C LEU A 3 10.36 2.36 -4.26
N ALA A 4 9.56 1.96 -5.25
CA ALA A 4 9.70 2.45 -6.61
C ALA A 4 9.20 3.90 -6.67
N CYS A 5 10.00 4.79 -7.29
CA CYS A 5 9.58 6.17 -7.48
C CYS A 5 8.31 6.24 -8.34
N GLN A 6 7.30 6.99 -7.87
CA GLN A 6 6.02 7.15 -8.56
C GLN A 6 6.11 7.87 -9.91
N PHE A 7 7.28 8.40 -10.27
CA PHE A 7 7.49 9.21 -11.48
C PHE A 7 8.44 8.58 -12.49
N CYS A 8 9.50 7.89 -12.04
CA CYS A 8 10.51 7.29 -12.93
C CYS A 8 10.78 5.80 -12.66
N GLY A 9 10.12 5.21 -11.66
CA GLY A 9 10.26 3.78 -11.35
C GLY A 9 11.53 3.40 -10.57
N THR A 10 12.54 4.28 -10.47
CA THR A 10 13.79 3.98 -9.75
C THR A 10 13.52 3.55 -8.31
N LEU A 11 14.10 2.42 -7.90
CA LEU A 11 14.03 1.94 -6.52
C LEU A 11 14.86 2.81 -5.60
N ASN A 12 14.27 3.23 -4.48
CA ASN A 12 14.95 4.00 -3.45
C ASN A 12 14.66 3.42 -2.08
N THR A 13 15.62 3.52 -1.17
CA THR A 13 15.35 3.31 0.25
C THR A 13 14.68 4.55 0.82
N VAL A 14 13.50 4.37 1.40
CA VAL A 14 12.68 5.43 1.98
C VAL A 14 12.41 5.12 3.45
N ALA A 15 12.65 6.12 4.29
CA ALA A 15 12.29 6.17 5.69
C ALA A 15 10.91 6.84 5.80
N ALA A 16 9.85 6.05 6.00
CA ALA A 16 8.48 6.57 6.03
C ALA A 16 8.24 7.50 7.23
N GLU A 17 8.86 7.21 8.36
CA GLU A 17 8.84 8.04 9.56
C GLU A 17 9.39 9.46 9.32
N ARG A 18 10.23 9.64 8.28
CA ARG A 18 10.77 10.94 7.85
C ARG A 18 9.93 11.57 6.74
N HIS A 19 8.66 11.20 6.56
CA HIS A 19 7.79 11.74 5.51
C HIS A 19 7.77 13.28 5.46
N SER A 20 7.80 13.93 6.62
CA SER A 20 7.77 15.39 6.77
C SER A 20 8.97 16.11 6.13
N HIS A 21 10.09 15.41 5.92
CA HIS A 21 11.28 15.94 5.26
C HIS A 21 11.19 15.85 3.73
N GLY A 22 10.12 15.25 3.19
CA GLY A 22 9.90 15.11 1.76
C GLY A 22 11.00 14.29 1.07
N PRO A 23 11.15 12.99 1.38
CA PRO A 23 12.18 12.16 0.75
C PRO A 23 12.08 12.24 -0.77
N LYS A 24 13.20 12.49 -1.44
CA LYS A 24 13.27 12.67 -2.91
C LYS A 24 13.88 11.44 -3.56
N CYS A 25 13.42 11.14 -4.77
CA CYS A 25 14.07 10.15 -5.63
C CYS A 25 15.51 10.56 -5.93
N ALA A 26 16.46 9.63 -5.77
CA ALA A 26 17.86 9.85 -6.06
C ALA A 26 18.11 10.19 -7.54
N GLU A 27 17.28 9.68 -8.44
CA GLU A 27 17.40 9.88 -9.88
C GLU A 27 16.68 11.17 -10.33
N CYS A 28 15.34 11.17 -10.35
CA CYS A 28 14.57 12.28 -10.93
C CYS A 28 14.32 13.46 -9.97
N LYS A 29 14.80 13.38 -8.72
CA LYS A 29 14.66 14.41 -7.66
C LYS A 29 13.24 14.76 -7.23
N LYS A 30 12.20 14.14 -7.81
CA LYS A 30 10.80 14.34 -7.39
C LYS A 30 10.56 13.74 -6.00
N PRO A 31 9.65 14.32 -5.20
CA PRO A 31 9.35 13.83 -3.87
C PRO A 31 8.59 12.51 -3.91
N PHE A 32 8.79 11.62 -2.95
CA PHE A 32 7.92 10.48 -2.73
C PHE A 32 6.59 10.95 -2.14
N LEU A 33 5.49 10.54 -2.77
CA LEU A 33 4.13 10.81 -2.31
C LEU A 33 3.71 9.69 -1.35
N LEU A 34 3.93 9.88 -0.06
CA LEU A 34 3.61 8.92 1.01
C LEU A 34 2.28 9.23 1.72
N ASP A 35 1.60 10.30 1.31
CA ASP A 35 0.32 10.79 1.81
C ASP A 35 -0.88 10.23 1.03
N ARG A 36 -0.65 9.22 0.20
CA ARG A 36 -1.64 8.56 -0.68
C ARG A 36 -1.23 7.11 -0.98
N PRO A 37 -2.15 6.24 -1.41
CA PRO A 37 -1.86 4.86 -1.74
C PRO A 37 -0.77 4.73 -2.82
N VAL A 38 0.26 3.94 -2.53
CA VAL A 38 1.35 3.67 -3.47
C VAL A 38 1.13 2.37 -4.21
N LYS A 39 1.29 2.37 -5.53
CA LYS A 39 1.26 1.14 -6.33
C LYS A 39 2.51 0.30 -6.03
N VAL A 40 2.32 -0.98 -5.76
CA VAL A 40 3.41 -1.92 -5.51
C VAL A 40 3.30 -3.07 -6.51
N ALA A 41 4.36 -3.28 -7.27
CA ALA A 41 4.48 -4.40 -8.19
C ALA A 41 4.90 -5.67 -7.44
N GLU A 42 4.59 -6.83 -8.00
CA GLU A 42 4.82 -8.15 -7.41
C GLU A 42 6.29 -8.34 -7.01
N GLU A 43 7.22 -8.00 -7.88
CA GLU A 43 8.67 -8.10 -7.69
C GLU A 43 9.22 -7.18 -6.57
N HIS A 44 8.45 -6.17 -6.15
CA HIS A 44 8.86 -5.21 -5.13
C HIS A 44 8.13 -5.39 -3.80
N PHE A 45 7.15 -6.31 -3.75
CA PHE A 45 6.29 -6.51 -2.59
C PHE A 45 7.09 -6.82 -1.33
N ALA A 46 8.04 -7.76 -1.41
CA ALA A 46 8.85 -8.13 -0.25
C ALA A 46 9.67 -6.94 0.31
N ALA A 47 10.25 -6.12 -0.56
CA ALA A 47 11.09 -4.99 -0.15
C ALA A 47 10.27 -3.78 0.33
N THR A 48 9.05 -3.61 -0.19
CA THR A 48 8.14 -2.53 0.17
C THR A 48 7.33 -2.86 1.43
N VAL A 49 6.66 -4.01 1.43
CA VAL A 49 5.67 -4.42 2.42
C VAL A 49 6.34 -5.21 3.54
N LEU A 50 7.01 -6.32 3.20
CA LEU A 50 7.50 -7.25 4.21
C LEU A 50 8.71 -6.73 5.00
N LYS A 51 9.55 -5.90 4.37
CA LYS A 51 10.69 -5.21 4.98
C LYS A 51 10.36 -3.79 5.44
N SER A 52 9.08 -3.45 5.55
CA SER A 52 8.67 -2.15 6.08
C SER A 52 8.99 -2.02 7.57
N GLN A 53 9.45 -0.84 7.98
CA GLN A 53 9.66 -0.49 9.39
C GLN A 53 8.41 0.12 10.04
N VAL A 54 7.41 0.49 9.21
CA VAL A 54 6.08 0.94 9.65
C VAL A 54 5.04 -0.09 9.21
N PRO A 55 3.87 -0.16 9.87
CA PRO A 55 2.77 -0.97 9.36
C PRO A 55 2.43 -0.63 7.91
N VAL A 56 1.93 -1.61 7.16
CA VAL A 56 1.50 -1.44 5.77
C VAL A 56 0.10 -2.00 5.60
N LEU A 57 -0.86 -1.17 5.19
CA LEU A 57 -2.18 -1.64 4.76
C LEU A 57 -2.17 -1.79 3.24
N VAL A 58 -2.38 -3.01 2.76
CA VAL A 58 -2.42 -3.33 1.32
C VAL A 58 -3.86 -3.49 0.87
N ASP A 59 -4.26 -2.71 -0.12
CA ASP A 59 -5.47 -2.87 -0.94
C ASP A 59 -5.15 -3.74 -2.17
N PHE A 60 -5.60 -4.99 -2.16
CA PHE A 60 -5.56 -5.86 -3.33
C PHE A 60 -6.82 -5.61 -4.16
N TYR A 61 -6.62 -5.07 -5.36
CA TYR A 61 -7.67 -4.51 -6.20
C TYR A 61 -7.48 -4.93 -7.67
N ALA A 62 -8.43 -4.54 -8.53
CA ALA A 62 -8.26 -4.53 -9.97
C ALA A 62 -8.94 -3.29 -10.58
N ASP A 63 -8.49 -2.83 -11.75
CA ASP A 63 -9.01 -1.59 -12.37
C ASP A 63 -10.51 -1.67 -12.70
N TRP A 64 -10.99 -2.87 -13.07
CA TRP A 64 -12.40 -3.13 -13.39
C TRP A 64 -13.30 -3.24 -12.14
N CYS A 65 -12.73 -3.44 -10.96
CA CYS A 65 -13.46 -3.67 -9.72
C CYS A 65 -14.18 -2.39 -9.23
N ARG A 66 -15.51 -2.34 -9.43
CA ARG A 66 -16.32 -1.20 -8.97
C ARG A 66 -16.31 -1.01 -7.45
N PRO A 67 -16.46 -2.05 -6.61
CA PRO A 67 -16.35 -1.87 -5.16
C PRO A 67 -15.00 -1.32 -4.71
N CYS A 68 -13.90 -1.72 -5.36
CA CYS A 68 -12.56 -1.19 -5.09
C CYS A 68 -12.49 0.34 -5.33
N ARG A 69 -13.13 0.83 -6.39
CA ARG A 69 -13.21 2.28 -6.66
C ARG A 69 -13.98 3.06 -5.58
N VAL A 70 -14.94 2.43 -4.91
CA VAL A 70 -15.66 3.04 -3.77
C VAL A 70 -14.76 3.16 -2.54
N MET A 71 -13.81 2.24 -2.35
CA MET A 71 -12.89 2.23 -1.21
C MET A 71 -11.72 3.20 -1.39
N ALA A 72 -11.31 3.47 -2.63
CA ALA A 72 -10.13 4.28 -2.93
C ALA A 72 -10.09 5.65 -2.22
N PRO A 73 -11.17 6.47 -2.20
CA PRO A 73 -11.14 7.76 -1.51
C PRO A 73 -10.89 7.65 0.00
N PHE A 74 -11.41 6.61 0.64
CA PHE A 74 -11.18 6.38 2.07
C PHE A 74 -9.73 5.98 2.36
N LEU A 75 -9.11 5.22 1.46
CA LEU A 75 -7.69 4.89 1.53
C LEU A 75 -6.79 6.12 1.30
N ASP A 76 -7.20 7.02 0.39
CA ASP A 76 -6.54 8.32 0.21
C ASP A 76 -6.60 9.16 1.48
N GLU A 77 -7.78 9.28 2.10
CA GLU A 77 -7.96 10.00 3.37
C GLU A 77 -7.07 9.41 4.49
N ILE A 78 -7.09 8.09 4.67
CA ILE A 78 -6.28 7.42 5.70
C ILE A 78 -4.79 7.62 5.45
N ALA A 79 -4.34 7.51 4.20
CA ALA A 79 -2.94 7.74 3.84
C ALA A 79 -2.49 9.16 4.17
N HIS A 80 -3.36 10.14 3.95
CA HIS A 80 -3.10 11.54 4.29
C HIS A 80 -3.06 11.76 5.81
N GLU A 81 -4.08 11.30 6.53
CA GLU A 81 -4.21 11.48 7.99
C GLU A 81 -3.10 10.77 8.78
N LYS A 82 -2.64 9.61 8.30
CA LYS A 82 -1.65 8.77 8.98
C LYS A 82 -0.29 8.74 8.27
N ALA A 83 0.01 9.74 7.45
CA ALA A 83 1.27 9.84 6.72
C ALA A 83 2.49 9.62 7.65
N GLY A 84 3.36 8.71 7.24
CA GLY A 84 4.57 8.31 7.97
C GLY A 84 4.35 7.42 9.20
N LYS A 85 3.11 7.18 9.64
CA LYS A 85 2.79 6.19 10.68
C LYS A 85 2.41 4.83 10.09
N ILE A 86 1.74 4.83 8.94
CA ILE A 86 1.39 3.64 8.16
C ILE A 86 1.62 3.95 6.68
N LEU A 87 2.03 2.95 5.91
CA LEU A 87 2.00 3.04 4.45
C LEU A 87 0.71 2.43 3.93
N ILE A 88 -0.02 3.16 3.08
CA ILE A 88 -1.10 2.58 2.30
C ILE A 88 -0.52 2.14 0.95
N ALA A 89 -0.58 0.86 0.67
CA ALA A 89 -0.13 0.26 -0.57
C ALA A 89 -1.32 -0.31 -1.34
N LYS A 90 -1.21 -0.37 -2.67
CA LYS A 90 -2.18 -1.05 -3.50
C LYS A 90 -1.51 -1.96 -4.51
N VAL A 91 -2.07 -3.15 -4.66
CA VAL A 91 -1.56 -4.23 -5.53
C VAL A 91 -2.67 -4.63 -6.49
N ASP A 92 -2.37 -4.55 -7.78
CA ASP A 92 -3.27 -4.97 -8.84
C ASP A 92 -3.19 -6.49 -8.99
N THR A 93 -4.26 -7.21 -8.65
CA THR A 93 -4.28 -8.68 -8.66
C THR A 93 -4.14 -9.26 -10.05
N ASP A 94 -4.56 -8.54 -11.10
CA ASP A 94 -4.41 -8.98 -12.49
C ASP A 94 -2.94 -8.95 -12.94
N ARG A 95 -2.14 -8.08 -12.32
CA ARG A 95 -0.69 -7.93 -12.59
C ARG A 95 0.18 -8.63 -11.54
N SER A 96 -0.42 -9.21 -10.51
CA SER A 96 0.29 -9.86 -9.41
C SER A 96 -0.37 -11.19 -9.03
N PRO A 97 -0.38 -12.17 -9.95
CA PRO A 97 -1.06 -13.44 -9.75
C PRO A 97 -0.39 -14.30 -8.67
N GLN A 98 0.92 -14.20 -8.46
CA GLN A 98 1.63 -14.97 -7.43
C GLN A 98 1.24 -14.47 -6.04
N LEU A 99 1.13 -13.14 -5.86
CA LEU A 99 0.63 -12.57 -4.60
C LEU A 99 -0.82 -12.99 -4.33
N SER A 100 -1.65 -12.98 -5.37
CA SER A 100 -3.05 -13.42 -5.28
C SER A 100 -3.16 -14.88 -4.83
N GLN A 101 -2.32 -15.76 -5.40
CA GLN A 101 -2.24 -17.15 -4.99
C GLN A 101 -1.69 -17.29 -3.56
N GLN A 102 -0.58 -16.63 -3.25
CA GLN A 102 0.13 -16.71 -1.97
C GLN A 102 -0.77 -16.31 -0.79
N TYR A 103 -1.55 -15.24 -0.96
CA TYR A 103 -2.46 -14.75 0.07
C TYR A 103 -3.89 -15.28 -0.06
N GLY A 104 -4.14 -16.21 -0.99
CA GLY A 104 -5.44 -16.86 -1.16
C GLY A 104 -6.56 -15.91 -1.53
N ILE A 105 -6.28 -14.88 -2.34
CA ILE A 105 -7.23 -13.83 -2.71
C ILE A 105 -8.25 -14.41 -3.70
N ARG A 106 -9.50 -14.57 -3.24
CA ARG A 106 -10.62 -15.11 -4.03
C ARG A 106 -11.65 -14.06 -4.43
N SER A 107 -11.60 -12.90 -3.79
CA SER A 107 -12.51 -11.79 -4.02
C SER A 107 -11.78 -10.48 -3.73
N ILE A 108 -12.17 -9.44 -4.44
CA ILE A 108 -11.62 -8.09 -4.29
C ILE A 108 -12.75 -7.06 -4.06
N PRO A 109 -12.48 -5.96 -3.32
CA PRO A 109 -11.21 -5.64 -2.69
C PRO A 109 -10.88 -6.59 -1.54
N PHE A 110 -9.60 -6.90 -1.37
CA PHE A 110 -9.09 -7.64 -0.23
C PHE A 110 -8.05 -6.78 0.46
N PHE A 111 -8.20 -6.61 1.77
CA PHE A 111 -7.31 -5.79 2.57
C PHE A 111 -6.49 -6.67 3.49
N ALA A 112 -5.20 -6.39 3.58
CA ALA A 112 -4.33 -7.01 4.58
C ALA A 112 -3.40 -5.97 5.20
N ARG A 113 -3.40 -5.89 6.53
CA ARG A 113 -2.40 -5.14 7.27
C ARG A 113 -1.22 -6.05 7.60
N PHE A 114 -0.03 -5.56 7.28
CA PHE A 114 1.24 -6.17 7.57
C PHE A 114 1.98 -5.38 8.65
N GLU A 115 2.57 -6.10 9.61
CA GLU A 115 3.50 -5.57 10.60
C GLU A 115 4.66 -6.55 10.75
N HIS A 116 5.91 -6.05 10.72
CA HIS A 116 7.11 -6.88 10.80
C HIS A 116 7.11 -8.07 9.82
N GLY A 117 6.57 -7.86 8.62
CA GLY A 117 6.48 -8.87 7.57
C GLY A 117 5.40 -9.93 7.76
N GLN A 118 4.54 -9.81 8.78
CA GLN A 118 3.45 -10.73 9.06
C GLN A 118 2.09 -10.09 8.84
N VAL A 119 1.13 -10.87 8.34
CA VAL A 119 -0.27 -10.43 8.24
C VAL A 119 -0.87 -10.43 9.65
N VAL A 120 -1.32 -9.26 10.12
CA VAL A 120 -1.88 -9.09 11.46
C VAL A 120 -3.39 -8.86 11.44
N LYS A 121 -3.95 -8.45 10.30
CA LYS A 121 -5.39 -8.23 10.12
C LYS A 121 -5.76 -8.29 8.65
N THR A 122 -6.95 -8.80 8.35
CA THR A 122 -7.49 -8.84 6.98
C THR A 122 -8.96 -8.44 6.96
N ALA A 123 -9.42 -8.00 5.80
CA ALA A 123 -10.85 -7.87 5.51
C ALA A 123 -11.11 -8.21 4.03
N VAL A 124 -12.30 -8.75 3.77
CA VAL A 124 -12.70 -9.18 2.45
C VAL A 124 -13.94 -8.40 2.00
N GLY A 125 -13.89 -7.87 0.78
CA GLY A 125 -14.96 -7.05 0.22
C GLY A 125 -14.89 -5.60 0.67
N ALA A 126 -15.83 -4.80 0.15
CA ALA A 126 -15.95 -3.40 0.55
C ALA A 126 -16.36 -3.31 2.03
N VAL A 127 -15.55 -2.62 2.82
CA VAL A 127 -15.83 -2.29 4.21
C VAL A 127 -16.02 -0.77 4.31
N GLY A 128 -16.95 -0.29 5.14
CA GLY A 128 -17.13 1.16 5.33
C GLY A 128 -15.85 1.85 5.81
N LYS A 129 -15.86 3.20 5.86
CA LYS A 129 -14.71 4.01 6.33
C LYS A 129 -14.19 3.53 7.69
N ASP A 130 -15.08 3.28 8.64
CA ASP A 130 -14.73 2.80 9.99
C ASP A 130 -13.98 1.46 9.95
N GLY A 131 -14.35 0.56 9.03
CA GLY A 131 -13.67 -0.71 8.84
C GLY A 131 -12.25 -0.54 8.30
N LEU A 132 -12.04 0.41 7.37
CA LEU A 132 -10.68 0.73 6.89
C LEU A 132 -9.85 1.43 7.97
N GLN A 133 -10.45 2.29 8.80
CA GLN A 133 -9.76 2.92 9.94
C GLN A 133 -9.32 1.87 10.96
N ASP A 134 -10.21 0.94 11.31
CA ASP A 134 -9.92 -0.19 12.19
C ASP A 134 -8.82 -1.12 11.63
N LEU A 135 -8.74 -1.27 10.30
CA LEU A 135 -7.63 -1.96 9.65
C LEU A 135 -6.33 -1.18 9.71
N ALA A 136 -6.38 0.15 9.66
CA ALA A 136 -5.20 1.03 9.66
C ALA A 136 -4.60 1.29 11.04
N GLY A 137 -5.19 0.74 12.12
CA GLY A 137 -4.80 0.97 13.51
C GLY A 137 -5.01 2.42 13.92
#